data_AF-A0A8T8E6K6-F1
#
_entry.id   AF-A0A8T8E6K6-F1
#
_cell.length_a   1.000
_cell.length_b   1.000
_cell.length_c   1.000
_cell.angle_alpha   90.00
_cell.angle_beta   90.00
_cell.angle_gamma   90.00
#
_symmetry.space_group_name_H-M   'P 1'
#
loop_
_entity.id
_entity.type
_entity.pdbx_description
1 polymer ?
#
loop_
_entity_poly.entity_id
_entity_poly.type
_entity_poly.pdbx_seq_one_letter_code
_entity_poly.pdbx_strand_id
1 'polypeptide(L)' 'MSWKESFWSLVRDYQTQLGMLWMFLVFMLVLTSVTLLFGERGTESYTLAVVNLVIVLGFGLIVSTIFWMSVRRDISR' A
#
# COMPACT_ATOMS: atom_id res chain seq x y z
N MET A 1 6.66 20.23 19.73
CA MET A 1 6.14 18.94 19.22
C MET A 1 7.33 18.08 18.81
N SER A 2 7.37 16.82 19.25
CA SER A 2 8.38 15.90 18.72
C SER A 2 8.08 15.58 17.25
N TRP A 3 9.11 15.31 16.44
CA TRP A 3 8.93 14.96 15.02
C TRP A 3 7.96 13.79 14.82
N LYS A 4 7.96 12.85 15.76
CA LYS A 4 7.03 11.72 15.82
C LYS A 4 5.58 12.18 16.03
N GLU A 5 5.30 13.10 16.94
CA GLU A 5 3.94 13.64 17.16
C GLU A 5 3.41 14.35 15.92
N SER A 6 4.26 15.15 15.26
CA SER A 6 3.87 15.86 14.04
C SER A 6 3.51 14.90 12.91
N PHE A 7 4.26 13.81 12.76
CA PHE A 7 3.97 12.75 11.80
C PHE A 7 2.62 12.07 12.09
N TRP A 8 2.37 11.67 13.34
CA TRP A 8 1.10 11.02 13.70
C TRP A 8 -0.10 11.96 13.64
N SER A 9 0.09 13.26 13.84
CA SER A 9 -0.94 14.28 13.60
C SER A 9 -1.33 14.31 12.13
N LEU A 10 -0.34 14.39 11.22
CA LEU A 10 -0.59 14.38 9.78
C LEU A 10 -1.27 13.08 9.33
N VAL A 11 -0.78 11.92 9.79
CA VAL A 11 -1.37 10.62 9.44
C VAL A 11 -2.86 10.55 9.86
N ARG A 12 -3.22 11.20 10.97
CA ARG A 12 -4.61 11.27 11.43
C ARG A 12 -5.45 12.22 10.57
N ASP A 13 -4.94 13.41 10.29
CA ASP A 13 -5.65 14.39 9.42
C ASP A 13 -5.95 13.79 8.04
N TYR A 14 -5.08 12.91 7.57
CA TYR A 14 -5.21 12.23 6.27
C TYR A 14 -5.66 10.76 6.37
N GLN A 15 -6.24 10.32 7.50
CA GLN A 15 -6.57 8.90 7.73
C GLN A 15 -7.52 8.33 6.66
N THR A 16 -8.51 9.11 6.22
CA THR A 16 -9.43 8.71 5.15
C THR A 16 -8.71 8.54 3.80
N GLN A 17 -7.83 9.47 3.44
CA GLN A 17 -7.02 9.37 2.22
C GLN A 17 -6.05 8.19 2.31
N LEU A 18 -5.49 7.93 3.48
CA LEU A 18 -4.58 6.82 3.72
C LEU A 18 -5.29 5.47 3.61
N GLY A 19 -6.55 5.38 4.05
CA GLY A 19 -7.43 4.23 3.82
C GLY A 19 -7.80 4.03 2.35
N MET A 20 -8.10 5.10 1.62
CA MET A 20 -8.33 5.04 0.17
C MET A 20 -7.08 4.56 -0.58
N LEU A 21 -5.91 5.10 -0.24
CA LEU A 21 -4.63 4.69 -0.80
C LEU A 21 -4.34 3.21 -0.51
N TRP A 22 -4.62 2.76 0.72
CA TRP A 22 -4.47 1.36 1.10
C TRP A 22 -5.39 0.45 0.26
N MET A 23 -6.67 0.79 0.12
CA MET A 23 -7.60 0.02 -0.73
C MET A 23 -7.15 -0.01 -2.19
N PHE A 24 -6.67 1.11 -2.72
CA PHE A 24 -6.12 1.18 -4.07
C PHE A 24 -4.91 0.25 -4.25
N LEU A 25 -3.98 0.24 -3.29
CA LEU A 25 -2.81 -0.64 -3.33
C LEU A 25 -3.19 -2.11 -3.27
N VAL A 26 -4.15 -2.48 -2.42
CA VAL A 26 -4.68 -3.84 -2.36
C VAL A 26 -5.31 -4.24 -3.70
N PHE A 27 -6.13 -3.36 -4.28
CA PHE A 27 -6.75 -3.61 -5.57
C PHE A 27 -5.72 -3.78 -6.70
N MET A 28 -4.72 -2.90 -6.76
CA MET A 28 -3.60 -3.00 -7.70
C MET A 28 -2.81 -4.30 -7.54
N LEU A 29 -2.60 -4.75 -6.29
CA LEU A 29 -1.91 -6.00 -6.00
C LEU A 29 -2.70 -7.20 -6.52
N VAL A 30 -4.03 -7.21 -6.33
CA VAL A 30 -4.92 -8.24 -6.87
C VAL A 30 -4.85 -8.25 -8.40
N LEU A 31 -5.02 -7.09 -9.04
CA LEU A 31 -4.94 -7.00 -10.50
C LEU A 31 -3.59 -7.48 -11.03
N THR A 32 -2.48 -7.04 -10.43
CA THR A 32 -1.13 -7.44 -10.84
C THR A 32 -0.92 -8.95 -10.66
N SER A 33 -1.46 -9.54 -9.60
CA SER A 33 -1.40 -10.98 -9.37
C SER A 33 -2.17 -11.74 -10.45
N VAL A 34 -3.37 -11.28 -10.83
CA VAL A 34 -4.14 -11.84 -11.95
C VAL A 34 -3.35 -11.73 -13.25
N THR A 35 -2.76 -10.57 -13.55
CA THR A 35 -1.92 -10.38 -14.73
C THR A 35 -0.75 -11.35 -14.77
N LEU A 36 -0.10 -11.64 -13.64
CA LEU A 36 1.00 -12.60 -13.58
C LEU A 36 0.56 -14.06 -13.70
N LEU A 37 -0.65 -14.40 -13.24
CA LEU A 37 -1.21 -15.75 -13.33
C LEU A 37 -1.67 -16.09 -14.75
N PHE A 38 -2.23 -15.12 -15.47
CA PHE A 38 -2.79 -15.32 -16.82
C PHE A 38 -1.92 -14.76 -17.96
N GLY A 39 -0.85 -14.03 -17.65
CA GLY A 39 0.04 -13.43 -18.64
C GLY A 39 0.99 -14.45 -19.27
N GLU A 40 1.25 -14.29 -20.57
CA GLU A 40 2.23 -15.10 -21.30
C GLU A 40 3.66 -14.83 -20.78
N ARG A 41 4.30 -15.88 -20.27
CA ARG A 41 5.67 -15.84 -19.76
C ARG A 41 6.65 -15.65 -20.92
N GLY A 42 7.60 -14.72 -20.76
CA GLY A 42 8.63 -14.43 -21.77
C GLY A 42 8.38 -13.19 -22.62
N THR A 43 7.28 -12.48 -22.39
CA THR A 43 7.01 -11.17 -23.02
C THR A 43 7.57 -10.02 -22.18
N GLU A 44 7.87 -8.87 -22.79
CA GLU A 44 8.26 -7.65 -22.06
C GLU A 44 7.19 -7.22 -21.05
N SER A 45 5.91 -7.47 -21.37
CA SER A 45 4.76 -7.23 -20.48
C SER A 45 4.85 -8.03 -19.19
N TYR A 46 5.32 -9.29 -19.24
CA TYR A 46 5.51 -10.11 -18.05
C TYR A 46 6.58 -9.53 -17.12
N THR A 47 7.71 -9.07 -17.68
CA THR A 47 8.77 -8.41 -16.90
C THR A 47 8.28 -7.14 -16.22
N LEU A 48 7.51 -6.31 -16.94
CA LEU A 48 6.89 -5.12 -16.37
C LEU A 48 5.90 -5.45 -15.24
N ALA A 49 5.10 -6.50 -15.40
CA ALA A 49 4.18 -6.96 -14.36
C ALA A 49 4.91 -7.43 -13.09
N VAL A 50 6.06 -8.12 -13.22
CA VAL A 50 6.88 -8.54 -12.09
C VAL A 50 7.48 -7.33 -11.36
N VAL A 51 8.04 -6.36 -12.10
CA VAL A 51 8.57 -5.12 -11.50
C VAL A 51 7.46 -4.34 -10.79
N ASN A 52 6.29 -4.22 -11.42
CA ASN A 52 5.12 -3.58 -10.81
C ASN A 52 4.71 -4.30 -9.52
N LEU A 53 4.70 -5.64 -9.51
CA LEU A 53 4.41 -6.42 -8.30
C LEU A 53 5.37 -6.08 -7.16
N VAL A 54 6.67 -6.01 -7.42
CA VAL A 54 7.69 -5.69 -6.40
C VAL A 54 7.46 -4.30 -5.83
N ILE A 55 7.19 -3.30 -6.69
CA ILE A 55 6.93 -1.92 -6.26
C ILE A 55 5.65 -1.85 -5.44
N VAL A 56 4.56 -2.46 -5.92
CA VAL A 56 3.25 -2.48 -5.25
C VAL A 56 3.37 -3.20 -3.90
N LEU A 57 4.13 -4.29 -3.80
CA LEU A 57 4.38 -4.98 -2.54
C LEU A 57 5.18 -4.11 -1.57
N GLY A 58 6.28 -3.51 -2.01
CA GLY A 58 7.11 -2.65 -1.16
C GLY A 58 6.32 -1.45 -0.62
N PHE A 59 5.63 -0.74 -1.51
CA PHE A 59 4.83 0.42 -1.14
C PHE A 59 3.59 0.03 -0.32
N GLY A 60 2.92 -1.05 -0.73
CA GLY A 60 1.78 -1.64 -0.03
C GLY A 60 2.12 -2.04 1.40
N LEU A 61 3.30 -2.59 1.65
CA LEU A 61 3.73 -3.01 2.99
C LEU A 61 3.97 -1.79 3.91
N ILE A 62 4.61 -0.74 3.39
CA ILE A 62 4.81 0.52 4.13
C ILE A 62 3.46 1.15 4.49
N VAL A 63 2.58 1.33 3.49
CA VAL A 63 1.27 1.96 3.69
C VAL A 63 0.39 1.11 4.62
N SER A 64 0.40 -0.22 4.47
CA SER A 64 -0.33 -1.14 5.37
C SER A 64 0.16 -1.02 6.81
N THR A 65 1.48 -0.93 7.02
CA THR A 65 2.06 -0.79 8.35
C THR A 65 1.63 0.52 9.00
N ILE A 66 1.67 1.63 8.25
CA ILE A 66 1.27 2.96 8.73
C ILE A 66 -0.24 2.99 9.02
N PHE A 67 -1.06 2.44 8.11
CA PHE A 67 -2.51 2.37 8.26
C PHE A 67 -2.89 1.55 9.50
N TRP A 68 -2.32 0.35 9.66
CA TRP A 68 -2.59 -0.52 10.79
C TRP A 68 -2.18 0.12 12.12
N MET A 69 -1.01 0.76 12.17
CA MET A 69 -0.58 1.49 13.36
C MET A 69 -1.46 2.71 13.65
N SER A 70 -1.97 3.38 12.62
CA SER A 70 -2.92 4.49 12.77
C SER A 70 -4.23 4.00 13.41
N VAL A 71 -4.84 2.96 12.83
CA VAL A 71 -6.07 2.34 13.34
C VAL A 71 -5.90 1.83 14.77
N ARG A 72 -4.78 1.15 15.07
CA ARG A 72 -4.50 0.66 16.43
C ARG A 72 -4.34 1.79 17.45
N ARG A 73 -3.76 2.94 17.03
CA ARG A 73 -3.62 4.12 17.89
C ARG A 73 -4.95 4.85 18.10
N ASP A 74 -5.85 4.78 17.14
CA ASP A 74 -7.17 5.39 17.22
C ASP A 74 -8.07 4.61 18.18
N ILE A 75 -8.04 3.28 18.12
CA ILE A 75 -8.80 2.37 19.02
C ILE A 75 -8.31 2.43 20.48
N SER A 76 -7.06 2.84 20.71
CA SER A 76 -6.46 2.90 22.06
C SER A 76 -6.75 4.21 22.82
N ARG A 77 -7.60 5.09 22.28
CA ARG A 77 -8.14 6.28 22.96
C ARG A 77 -9.63 6.11 23.20
#